data_AF-A0A839N1T5-F1
#
_entry.id   AF-A0A839N1T5-F1
#
_cell.length_a   1.000
_cell.length_b   1.000
_cell.length_c   1.000
_cell.angle_alpha   90.00
_cell.angle_beta   90.00
_cell.angle_gamma   90.00
#
_symmetry.space_group_name_H-M   'P 1'
#
loop_
_entity.id
_entity.type
_entity.pdbx_description
1 polymer ?
#
loop_
_entity_poly.entity_id
_entity_poly.type
_entity_poly.pdbx_seq_one_letter_code
_entity_poly.pdbx_strand_id
1 'polypeptide(L)'
;MANLTITVDSETLKRARIRALERGESVNQYLAERLREYASSGEEHERKVRAAERFVALSREVAGSSHGESWSRADLYADRLGTDAPR
;
A
#
# COMPACT_ATOMS: atom_id res chain seq x y z
N MET A 1 19.46 4.49 11.41
CA MET A 1 18.71 3.58 12.30
C MET A 1 18.29 4.37 13.52
N ALA A 2 17.06 4.21 13.98
CA ALA A 2 16.59 4.78 15.25
C ALA A 2 16.72 3.72 16.36
N ASN A 3 17.01 4.14 17.59
CA ASN A 3 17.07 3.26 18.76
C ASN A 3 15.83 3.48 19.64
N LEU A 4 15.23 2.40 20.13
CA LEU A 4 14.09 2.43 21.03
C LEU A 4 14.41 1.59 22.27
N THR A 5 14.41 2.24 23.44
CA THR A 5 14.56 1.55 24.73
C THR A 5 13.19 1.38 25.37
N ILE A 6 12.86 0.13 25.73
CA ILE A 6 11.59 -0.21 26.39
C ILE A 6 11.93 -0.91 27.71
N THR A 7 11.32 -0.46 28.81
CA THR A 7 11.40 -1.14 30.09
C THR A 7 10.25 -2.14 30.20
N VAL A 8 10.59 -3.41 30.42
CA VAL A 8 9.63 -4.50 30.67
C VAL A 8 10.11 -5.31 31.86
N ASP A 9 9.20 -6.03 32.50
CA ASP A 9 9.58 -6.97 33.56
C ASP A 9 10.45 -8.11 33.00
N SER A 10 11.35 -8.62 33.84
CA SER A 10 12.34 -9.61 33.44
C SER A 10 11.73 -10.93 32.99
N GLU A 11 10.59 -11.31 33.56
CA GLU A 11 9.90 -12.56 33.23
C GLU A 11 9.23 -12.47 31.85
N THR A 12 8.61 -11.34 31.52
CA THR A 12 8.09 -11.06 30.18
C THR A 12 9.19 -11.08 29.14
N LEU A 13 10.34 -10.44 29.41
CA LEU A 13 11.47 -10.47 28.48
C LEU A 13 12.01 -11.90 28.27
N LYS A 14 12.08 -12.69 29.34
CA LYS A 14 12.52 -14.09 29.26
C LYS A 14 11.58 -14.92 28.40
N ARG A 15 10.26 -14.84 28.64
CA ARG A 15 9.24 -15.56 27.85
C ARG A 15 9.25 -15.12 26.39
N ALA A 16 9.40 -13.83 26.12
CA ALA A 16 9.51 -13.31 24.76
C ALA A 16 10.74 -13.87 24.02
N ARG A 17 11.89 -13.97 24.71
CA ARG A 17 13.11 -14.56 24.14
C ARG A 17 12.94 -16.05 23.80
N ILE A 18 12.35 -16.83 24.71
CA ILE A 18 12.08 -18.25 24.45
C ILE A 18 11.20 -18.40 23.22
N ARG A 19 10.09 -17.65 23.16
CA ARG A 19 9.17 -17.69 22.02
C ARG A 19 9.80 -17.26 20.71
N ALA A 20 10.68 -16.26 20.73
CA ALA A 20 11.40 -15.80 19.54
C ALA A 20 12.36 -16.90 19.03
N LEU A 21 13.07 -17.57 19.95
CA LEU A 21 13.95 -18.71 19.61
C LEU A 21 13.16 -19.87 19.00
N GLU A 22 12.00 -20.23 19.56
CA GLU A 22 11.11 -21.25 19.00
C GLU A 22 10.66 -20.94 17.56
N ARG A 23 10.55 -19.65 17.24
CA ARG A 23 10.15 -19.15 15.91
C ARG A 23 11.34 -18.86 14.99
N GLY A 24 12.57 -19.10 15.44
CA GLY A 24 13.77 -18.82 14.66
C GLY A 24 14.04 -17.33 14.41
N GLU A 25 13.52 -16.45 15.27
CA GLU A 25 13.67 -14.99 15.16
C GLU A 25 14.24 -14.37 16.43
N SER A 26 14.63 -13.10 16.38
CA SER A 26 15.02 -12.34 17.56
C SER A 26 13.86 -11.47 18.06
N VAL A 27 13.83 -11.18 19.37
CA VAL A 27 12.83 -10.25 19.95
C VAL A 27 12.90 -8.88 19.27
N ASN A 28 14.10 -8.41 18.90
CA ASN A 28 14.27 -7.13 18.22
C ASN A 28 13.67 -7.14 16.81
N GLN A 29 13.82 -8.24 16.07
CA GLN A 29 13.21 -8.42 14.75
C GLN A 29 11.67 -8.43 14.86
N TYR A 30 11.13 -9.21 15.79
CA TYR A 30 9.69 -9.28 16.04
C TYR A 30 9.09 -7.91 16.42
N LEU A 31 9.75 -7.17 17.33
CA LEU A 31 9.30 -5.84 17.74
C LEU A 31 9.40 -4.84 16.58
N ALA A 32 10.46 -4.89 15.78
CA ALA A 32 10.61 -4.01 14.62
C ALA A 32 9.49 -4.23 13.60
N GLU A 33 9.12 -5.49 13.33
CA GLU A 33 8.01 -5.83 12.44
C GLU A 33 6.68 -5.34 13.02
N ARG A 34 6.41 -5.62 14.31
CA ARG A 34 5.18 -5.18 14.95
C ARG A 34 5.04 -3.66 15.01
N LEU A 35 6.15 -2.93 15.17
CA LEU A 35 6.16 -1.46 15.08
C LEU A 35 5.86 -0.95 13.66
N ARG A 36 6.37 -1.63 12.62
CA ARG A 36 6.02 -1.31 11.24
C ARG A 36 4.55 -1.56 10.95
N GLU A 37 4.00 -2.68 11.40
CA GLU A 37 2.57 -2.98 11.26
C GLU A 37 1.72 -1.91 11.96
N TYR A 38 2.10 -1.56 13.20
CA TYR A 38 1.42 -0.53 13.98
C TYR A 38 1.46 0.83 13.28
N ALA A 39 2.63 1.27 12.80
CA ALA A 39 2.76 2.52 12.04
C ALA A 39 2.02 2.48 10.70
N SER A 40 2.05 1.34 10.00
CA SER A 40 1.40 1.15 8.71
C SER A 40 -0.13 1.25 8.81
N SER A 41 -0.72 0.85 9.93
CA SER A 41 -2.17 0.93 10.11
C SER A 41 -2.71 2.37 10.03
N GLY A 42 -1.95 3.35 10.52
CA GLY A 42 -2.25 4.78 10.38
C GLY A 42 -1.80 5.34 9.03
N GLU A 43 -0.56 5.07 8.63
CA GLU A 43 0.01 5.63 7.39
C GLU A 43 -0.66 5.12 6.12
N GLU A 44 -1.09 3.85 6.08
CA GLU A 44 -1.79 3.29 4.93
C GLU A 44 -3.22 3.84 4.83
N HIS A 45 -3.91 3.99 5.97
CA HIS A 45 -5.20 4.66 6.01
C HIS A 45 -5.09 6.12 5.55
N GLU A 46 -4.13 6.87 6.10
CA GLU A 46 -3.86 8.25 5.68
C GLU A 46 -3.42 8.33 4.21
N ARG A 47 -2.60 7.40 3.71
CA ARG A 47 -2.22 7.34 2.28
C ARG A 47 -3.43 7.11 1.40
N LYS A 48 -4.35 6.21 1.78
CA LYS A 48 -5.60 5.93 1.06
C LYS A 48 -6.54 7.13 1.07
N VAL A 49 -6.71 7.78 2.22
CA VAL A 49 -7.51 9.02 2.35
C VAL A 49 -6.92 10.12 1.46
N ARG A 50 -5.62 10.37 1.55
CA ARG A 50 -4.94 11.37 0.69
C ARG A 50 -5.03 11.02 -0.80
N ALA A 51 -5.00 9.74 -1.17
CA ALA A 51 -5.15 9.32 -2.57
C ALA A 51 -6.59 9.53 -3.07
N ALA A 52 -7.60 9.22 -2.25
CA ALA A 52 -9.00 9.47 -2.56
C ALA A 52 -9.29 10.98 -2.69
N GLU A 53 -8.77 11.80 -1.78
CA GLU A 53 -8.90 13.26 -1.85
C GLU A 53 -8.27 13.82 -3.13
N ARG A 54 -7.06 13.38 -3.49
CA ARG A 54 -6.42 13.78 -4.76
C ARG A 54 -7.22 13.35 -5.97
N PHE A 55 -7.78 12.15 -5.97
CA PHE A 55 -8.62 11.66 -7.07
C PHE A 55 -9.89 12.50 -7.23
N VAL A 56 -10.56 12.83 -6.12
CA VAL A 56 -11.76 13.70 -6.13
C VAL A 56 -11.43 15.13 -6.54
N ALA A 57 -10.27 15.67 -6.14
CA ALA A 57 -9.81 16.97 -6.61
C ALA A 57 -9.56 16.96 -8.11
N LEU A 58 -8.86 15.94 -8.62
CA LEU A 58 -8.56 15.78 -10.04
C LEU A 58 -9.85 15.61 -10.87
N SER A 59 -10.83 14.84 -10.40
CA SER A 59 -12.10 14.66 -11.13
C SER A 59 -12.98 15.91 -11.18
N ARG A 60 -12.78 16.85 -10.24
CA ARG A 60 -13.46 18.15 -10.26
C ARG A 60 -12.76 19.16 -11.17
N GLU A 61 -11.43 19.08 -11.26
CA GLU A 61 -10.62 19.95 -12.11
C GLU A 61 -10.66 19.51 -13.58
N VAL A 62 -10.59 18.19 -13.81
CA VAL A 62 -10.70 17.59 -15.13
C VAL A 62 -12.16 17.26 -15.38
N ALA A 63 -12.85 18.12 -16.13
CA ALA A 63 -14.09 17.72 -16.78
C ALA A 63 -13.75 16.60 -17.75
N GLY A 64 -13.91 15.35 -17.31
CA GLY A 64 -13.75 14.16 -18.14
C GLY A 64 -14.77 14.21 -19.28
N SER A 65 -14.36 14.87 -20.37
CA SER A 65 -15.12 15.00 -21.58
C SER A 65 -14.63 13.91 -22.51
N SER A 66 -15.48 12.92 -22.80
CA SER A 66 -15.22 12.02 -23.92
C SER A 66 -15.34 12.76 -25.26
N HIS A 67 -15.67 14.06 -25.30
CA HIS A 67 -15.96 14.81 -26.52
C HIS A 67 -16.96 14.09 -27.46
N GLY A 68 -17.80 13.20 -26.92
CA GLY A 68 -18.71 12.35 -27.69
C GLY A 68 -18.08 11.08 -28.28
N GLU A 69 -16.78 10.87 -28.12
CA GLU A 69 -16.07 9.65 -28.49
C GLU A 69 -16.31 8.55 -27.45
N SER A 70 -17.22 7.64 -27.78
CA SER A 70 -17.34 6.36 -27.11
C SER A 70 -16.52 5.32 -27.87
N TRP A 71 -15.49 4.75 -27.24
CA TRP A 71 -14.85 3.57 -27.80
C TRP A 71 -15.70 2.34 -27.51
N SER A 72 -16.12 1.66 -28.57
CA SER A 72 -16.61 0.31 -28.44
C SER A 72 -15.45 -0.63 -28.11
N ARG A 73 -15.78 -1.81 -27.60
CA ARG A 73 -14.79 -2.86 -27.34
C ARG A 73 -13.99 -3.21 -28.60
N ALA A 74 -14.61 -3.14 -29.77
CA ALA A 74 -13.95 -3.41 -31.05
C ALA A 74 -12.90 -2.33 -31.39
N ASP A 75 -13.21 -1.06 -31.15
CA ASP A 75 -12.30 0.08 -31.41
C ASP A 75 -11.02 -0.03 -30.58
N LEU A 76 -11.15 -0.43 -29.30
CA LEU A 76 -10.01 -0.67 -28.41
C LEU A 76 -9.13 -1.85 -28.86
N TYR A 77 -9.67 -2.82 -29.59
CA TYR A 77 -8.88 -3.93 -30.12
C TYR A 77 -8.22 -3.57 -31.46
N ALA A 78 -8.90 -2.81 -32.31
CA ALA A 78 -8.35 -2.32 -33.57
C ALA A 78 -7.09 -1.44 -33.35
N ASP A 79 -7.15 -0.52 -32.40
CA ASP A 79 -6.05 0.38 -32.03
C ASP A 79 -4.84 -0.39 -31.45
N ARG A 80 -5.09 -1.33 -30.52
CA ARG A 80 -4.02 -2.14 -29.89
C ARG A 80 -3.35 -3.12 -30.84
N LEU A 81 -4.08 -3.62 -31.84
CA LEU A 81 -3.57 -4.61 -32.79
C LEU A 81 -2.89 -3.96 -34.01
N GLY A 82 -2.86 -2.62 -34.09
CA GLY A 82 -2.26 -1.91 -35.22
C GLY A 82 -2.87 -2.30 -36.56
N THR A 83 -4.12 -2.77 -36.56
CA THR A 83 -4.85 -3.12 -37.78
C THR A 83 -5.42 -1.85 -38.39
N ASP A 84 -4.52 -1.06 -38.94
CA ASP A 84 -4.83 -0.10 -39.99
C ASP A 84 -4.03 -0.47 -41.25
N ALA A 85 -4.68 -1.30 -42.09
CA ALA A 85 -4.62 -1.30 -43.56
C ALA A 85 -5.46 -2.48 -44.12
N PRO A 86 -6.07 -2.37 -45.32
CA PRO A 86 -6.81 -1.23 -45.87
C PRO A 86 -8.15 -1.64 -46.56
N ARG A 87 -9.02 -0.66 -46.83
CA ARG A 87 -9.50 -0.30 -48.18
C ARG A 87 -10.11 1.09 -48.19
#